data_AF-A0A0G1QYK1-F1
#
_entry.id   AF-A0A0G1QYK1-F1
#
_cell.length_a   1.000
_cell.length_b   1.000
_cell.length_c   1.000
_cell.angle_alpha   90.00
_cell.angle_beta   90.00
_cell.angle_gamma   90.00
#
_symmetry.space_group_name_H-M   'P 1'
#
loop_
_entity.id
_entity.type
_entity.pdbx_description
1 polymer ?
#
loop_
_entity_poly.entity_id
_entity_poly.type
_entity_poly.pdbx_seq_one_letter_code
_entity_poly.pdbx_strand_id
1 'polypeptide(L)'
;MAKSQLLQVNLIELLEIEDYPDEKKYEIIEKGVDLVQKRVFLRVLNTLSADKKDELLKLLEQEGKPDDRILFLEKYCPNFFEWLEEEIVKVKAEMRVIVAKLKGLEEKVEDWVSDAASRPPTRAQKAVA
;
A
#
# COMPACT_ATOMS: atom_id res chain seq x y z
N MET A 1 -4.47 -19.26 -9.58
CA MET A 1 -4.00 -19.57 -8.20
C MET A 1 -3.72 -18.32 -7.35
N ALA A 2 -3.40 -17.13 -7.88
CA ALA A 2 -2.78 -16.04 -7.08
C ALA A 2 -3.71 -15.08 -6.29
N LYS A 3 -4.90 -14.72 -6.82
CA LYS A 3 -5.74 -13.64 -6.22
C LYS A 3 -6.32 -14.03 -4.84
N SER A 4 -6.93 -15.22 -4.75
CA SER A 4 -7.58 -15.71 -3.53
C SER A 4 -6.59 -15.95 -2.38
N GLN A 5 -5.38 -16.42 -2.68
CA GLN A 5 -4.35 -16.66 -1.65
C GLN A 5 -3.88 -15.34 -1.03
N LEU A 6 -3.56 -14.31 -1.84
CA LEU A 6 -3.05 -13.05 -1.30
C LEU A 6 -4.10 -12.26 -0.50
N LEU A 7 -5.39 -12.43 -0.80
CA LEU A 7 -6.47 -11.85 0.01
C LEU A 7 -6.42 -12.35 1.45
N GLN A 8 -6.19 -13.65 1.65
CA GLN A 8 -6.22 -14.28 2.98
C GLN A 8 -4.92 -14.13 3.77
N VAL A 9 -3.80 -13.79 3.12
CA VAL A 9 -2.52 -13.61 3.80
C VAL A 9 -2.53 -12.36 4.70
N ASN A 10 -2.06 -12.50 5.94
CA ASN A 10 -1.89 -11.40 6.88
C ASN A 10 -0.86 -10.38 6.33
N LEU A 11 -1.15 -9.08 6.41
CA LEU A 11 -0.25 -8.05 5.89
C LEU A 11 1.07 -7.96 6.68
N ILE A 12 1.05 -8.21 7.99
CA ILE A 12 2.24 -8.18 8.85
C ILE A 12 3.20 -9.29 8.42
N GLU A 13 2.69 -10.51 8.26
CA GLU A 13 3.45 -11.67 7.79
C GLU A 13 3.94 -11.48 6.35
N LEU A 14 3.09 -10.94 5.48
CA LEU A 14 3.44 -10.70 4.08
C LEU A 14 4.64 -9.75 3.92
N LEU A 15 4.76 -8.78 4.83
CA LEU A 15 5.80 -7.75 4.79
C LEU A 15 6.99 -8.08 5.68
N GLU A 16 6.94 -9.18 6.45
CA GLU A 16 7.99 -9.60 7.40
C GLU A 16 8.31 -8.48 8.41
N ILE A 17 7.27 -7.93 9.04
CA ILE A 17 7.35 -6.81 10.01
C ILE A 17 6.84 -7.19 11.41
N GLU A 18 6.82 -8.48 11.74
CA GLU A 18 6.37 -9.02 13.03
C GLU A 18 7.14 -8.42 14.21
N ASP A 19 8.42 -8.15 14.03
CA ASP A 19 9.32 -7.60 15.06
C ASP A 19 9.25 -6.07 15.20
N TYR A 20 8.45 -5.40 14.36
CA TYR A 20 8.35 -3.94 14.40
C TYR A 20 7.53 -3.50 15.63
N PRO A 21 7.73 -2.26 16.13
CA PRO A 21 6.84 -1.69 17.14
C PRO A 21 5.38 -1.69 16.66
N ASP A 22 4.44 -1.99 17.55
CA ASP A 22 3.03 -2.11 17.17
C ASP A 22 2.48 -0.83 16.53
N GLU A 23 2.86 0.34 17.04
CA GLU A 23 2.52 1.64 16.44
C GLU A 23 2.90 1.73 14.95
N LYS A 24 4.05 1.17 14.58
CA LYS A 24 4.53 1.15 13.19
C LYS A 24 3.77 0.15 12.34
N LYS A 25 3.40 -1.01 12.89
CA LYS A 25 2.52 -1.97 12.21
C LYS A 25 1.16 -1.33 11.93
N TYR A 26 0.57 -0.66 12.92
CA TYR A 26 -0.70 0.05 12.76
C TYR A 26 -0.62 1.13 11.69
N GLU A 27 0.42 1.97 11.71
CA GLU A 27 0.61 3.05 10.73
C GLU A 27 0.68 2.49 9.28
N ILE A 28 1.36 1.36 9.08
CA ILE A 28 1.47 0.70 7.78
C ILE A 28 0.11 0.14 7.34
N ILE A 29 -0.61 -0.54 8.24
CA ILE A 29 -1.94 -1.10 7.95
C ILE A 29 -2.92 0.02 7.59
N GLU A 30 -2.97 1.09 8.39
CA GLU A 30 -3.85 2.24 8.17
C GLU A 30 -3.60 2.88 6.80
N LYS A 31 -2.33 3.16 6.46
CA LYS A 31 -1.96 3.69 5.14
C LYS A 31 -2.32 2.75 3.99
N GLY A 32 -2.23 1.44 4.21
CA GLY A 32 -2.68 0.42 3.25
C GLY A 32 -4.19 0.47 3.03
N VAL A 33 -4.97 0.52 4.10
CA VAL A 33 -6.44 0.65 4.06
C VAL A 33 -6.85 1.94 3.34
N ASP A 34 -6.25 3.07 3.71
CA ASP A 34 -6.48 4.36 3.07
C ASP A 34 -6.25 4.32 1.55
N LEU A 35 -5.16 3.68 1.13
CA LEU A 35 -4.80 3.59 -0.29
C LEU A 35 -5.82 2.74 -1.05
N VAL A 36 -6.23 1.59 -0.49
CA VAL A 36 -7.28 0.75 -1.08
C VAL A 36 -8.58 1.54 -1.21
N GLN A 37 -9.03 2.19 -0.13
CA GLN A 37 -10.27 2.98 -0.13
C GLN A 37 -10.23 4.09 -1.18
N LYS A 38 -9.14 4.86 -1.26
CA LYS A 38 -8.98 5.94 -2.26
C LYS A 38 -9.06 5.41 -3.69
N ARG A 39 -8.39 4.29 -3.99
CA ARG A 39 -8.38 3.69 -5.34
C ARG A 39 -9.75 3.16 -5.73
N VAL A 40 -10.41 2.45 -4.83
CA VAL A 40 -11.77 1.94 -5.06
C VAL A 40 -12.74 3.10 -5.25
N PHE A 41 -12.65 4.14 -4.41
CA PHE A 41 -13.50 5.32 -4.52
C PHE A 41 -13.33 6.04 -5.87
N LEU A 42 -12.08 6.24 -6.32
CA LEU A 42 -11.81 6.79 -7.65
C LEU A 42 -12.39 5.92 -8.77
N ARG A 43 -12.33 4.58 -8.64
CA ARG A 43 -12.92 3.66 -9.62
C ARG A 43 -14.44 3.76 -9.65
N VAL A 44 -15.08 3.87 -8.48
CA VAL A 44 -16.52 4.12 -8.37
C VAL A 44 -16.86 5.42 -9.09
N LEU A 45 -16.18 6.52 -8.78
CA LEU A 45 -16.40 7.79 -9.46
C LEU A 45 -16.22 7.64 -10.98
N ASN A 46 -15.18 6.99 -11.46
CA ASN A 46 -14.96 6.82 -12.90
C ASN A 46 -16.01 5.95 -13.61
N THR A 47 -16.76 5.13 -12.87
CA THR A 47 -17.81 4.26 -13.41
C THR A 47 -19.16 5.00 -13.50
N LEU A 48 -19.41 5.93 -12.59
CA LEU A 48 -20.69 6.65 -12.51
C LEU A 48 -20.79 7.76 -13.58
N SER A 49 -22.01 7.97 -14.09
CA SER A 49 -22.34 9.18 -14.86
C SER A 49 -22.26 10.43 -13.98
N ALA A 50 -22.18 11.62 -14.60
CA ALA A 50 -22.11 12.89 -13.88
C ALA A 50 -23.25 13.04 -12.85
N ASP A 51 -24.51 12.85 -13.27
CA ASP A 51 -25.68 12.94 -12.39
C ASP A 51 -25.60 11.98 -11.20
N LYS A 52 -25.03 10.78 -11.42
CA LYS A 52 -24.89 9.76 -10.36
C LYS A 52 -23.73 10.03 -9.42
N LYS A 53 -22.67 10.72 -9.89
CA LYS A 53 -21.61 11.23 -9.00
C LYS A 53 -22.18 12.25 -8.02
N ASP A 54 -22.99 13.18 -8.50
CA ASP A 54 -23.59 14.21 -7.65
C ASP A 54 -24.56 13.59 -6.62
N GLU A 55 -25.32 12.57 -7.03
CA GLU A 55 -26.16 11.79 -6.11
C GLU A 55 -25.32 11.08 -5.04
N LEU A 56 -24.21 10.44 -5.43
CA LEU A 56 -23.28 9.80 -4.50
C LEU A 56 -22.66 10.81 -3.52
N LEU A 57 -22.23 11.99 -3.99
CA LEU A 57 -21.65 13.03 -3.14
C LEU A 57 -22.66 13.51 -2.08
N LYS A 58 -23.91 13.72 -2.47
CA LYS A 58 -25.00 14.06 -1.53
C LYS A 58 -25.23 12.95 -0.49
N LEU A 59 -25.20 11.68 -0.91
CA LEU A 59 -25.31 10.54 0.00
C LEU A 59 -24.14 10.47 1.01
N LEU A 60 -22.94 10.91 0.62
CA LEU A 60 -21.78 10.97 1.49
C LEU A 60 -21.87 12.09 2.53
N GLU A 61 -22.41 13.25 2.15
CA GLU A 61 -22.62 14.42 3.02
C GLU A 61 -23.75 14.21 4.03
N GLN A 62 -24.73 13.36 3.73
CA GLN A 62 -25.80 13.02 4.65
C GLN A 62 -25.28 12.14 5.78
N GLU A 63 -25.18 12.71 6.98
CA GLU A 63 -25.05 11.94 8.21
C GLU A 63 -26.31 11.07 8.37
N GLY A 64 -26.19 9.76 8.18
CA GLY A 64 -27.09 8.86 8.91
C GLY A 64 -27.81 7.72 8.19
N LYS A 65 -27.50 7.34 6.95
CA LYS A 65 -28.05 6.07 6.40
C LYS A 65 -27.00 5.25 5.65
N PRO A 66 -26.20 4.45 6.37
CA PRO A 66 -25.26 3.50 5.77
C PRO A 66 -25.93 2.60 4.71
N ASP A 67 -27.18 2.21 4.94
CA ASP A 67 -27.95 1.34 4.06
C ASP A 67 -28.20 1.96 2.68
N ASP A 68 -28.45 3.27 2.59
CA ASP A 68 -28.69 3.95 1.32
C ASP A 68 -27.43 4.00 0.44
N ARG A 69 -26.25 4.07 1.06
CA ARG A 69 -24.95 4.05 0.35
C ARG A 69 -24.66 2.66 -0.24
N ILE A 70 -24.95 1.61 0.53
CA ILE A 70 -24.78 0.23 0.08
C ILE A 70 -25.73 -0.06 -1.09
N LEU A 71 -27.01 0.28 -0.96
CA LEU A 71 -28.00 0.11 -2.02
C LEU A 71 -27.62 0.86 -3.31
N PHE A 72 -27.07 2.07 -3.17
CA PHE A 72 -26.56 2.84 -4.31
C PHE A 72 -25.40 2.11 -5.02
N LEU A 73 -24.42 1.63 -4.25
CA LEU A 73 -23.27 0.90 -4.78
C LEU A 73 -23.70 -0.42 -5.44
N GLU A 74 -24.60 -1.19 -4.84
CA GLU A 74 -25.11 -2.44 -5.45
C GLU A 74 -25.80 -2.18 -6.79
N LYS A 75 -26.57 -1.09 -6.89
CA LYS A 75 -27.33 -0.74 -8.09
C LYS A 75 -26.45 -0.22 -9.23
N TYR A 76 -25.47 0.62 -8.93
CA TYR A 76 -24.70 1.35 -9.95
C TYR A 76 -23.25 0.87 -10.08
N CYS A 77 -22.76 0.08 -9.13
CA CYS A 77 -21.43 -0.51 -9.09
C CYS A 77 -21.54 -1.99 -8.67
N PRO A 78 -22.22 -2.86 -9.44
CA PRO A 78 -22.50 -4.24 -9.03
C PRO A 78 -21.24 -5.07 -8.74
N ASN A 79 -20.11 -4.71 -9.34
CA ASN A 79 -18.82 -5.40 -9.14
C ASN A 79 -17.96 -4.73 -8.05
N PHE A 80 -18.54 -3.90 -7.19
CA PHE A 80 -17.82 -3.12 -6.17
C PHE A 80 -16.93 -4.01 -5.28
N PHE A 81 -17.48 -5.12 -4.76
CA PHE A 81 -16.71 -6.03 -3.90
C PHE A 81 -15.55 -6.70 -4.65
N GLU A 82 -15.75 -7.05 -5.92
CA GLU A 82 -14.66 -7.60 -6.75
C GLU A 82 -13.54 -6.57 -6.95
N TRP A 83 -13.90 -5.30 -7.15
CA TRP A 83 -12.93 -4.20 -7.27
C TRP A 83 -12.19 -3.98 -5.96
N LEU A 84 -12.88 -4.05 -4.83
CA LEU A 84 -12.27 -3.95 -3.51
C LEU A 84 -11.20 -5.05 -3.33
N GLU A 85 -11.56 -6.30 -3.62
CA GLU A 85 -10.62 -7.41 -3.58
C GLU A 85 -9.43 -7.23 -4.54
N GLU A 86 -9.67 -6.74 -5.76
CA GLU A 86 -8.60 -6.43 -6.72
C GLU A 86 -7.63 -5.39 -6.17
N GLU A 87 -8.15 -4.31 -5.60
CA GLU A 87 -7.30 -3.24 -5.06
C GLU A 87 -6.55 -3.70 -3.81
N ILE A 88 -7.14 -4.52 -2.94
CA ILE A 88 -6.43 -5.14 -1.82
C ILE A 88 -5.24 -5.96 -2.31
N VAL A 89 -5.45 -6.83 -3.31
CA VAL A 89 -4.39 -7.68 -3.87
C VAL A 89 -3.29 -6.85 -4.52
N LYS A 90 -3.66 -5.82 -5.30
CA LYS A 90 -2.67 -4.91 -5.93
C LYS A 90 -1.85 -4.17 -4.88
N VAL A 91 -2.49 -3.57 -3.89
CA VAL A 91 -1.79 -2.82 -2.83
C VAL A 91 -0.86 -3.74 -2.05
N LYS A 92 -1.32 -4.93 -1.63
CA LYS A 92 -0.46 -5.93 -0.97
C LYS A 92 0.77 -6.29 -1.81
N ALA A 93 0.58 -6.52 -3.12
CA ALA A 93 1.68 -6.86 -4.03
C ALA A 93 2.66 -5.69 -4.21
N GLU A 94 2.16 -4.46 -4.36
CA GLU A 94 2.98 -3.25 -4.48
C GLU A 94 3.80 -3.00 -3.21
N MET A 95 3.20 -3.12 -2.03
CA MET A 95 3.90 -2.97 -0.75
C MET A 95 5.03 -4.00 -0.62
N ARG A 96 4.78 -5.26 -0.99
CA ARG A 96 5.82 -6.30 -0.99
C ARG A 96 6.98 -5.95 -1.91
N VAL A 97 6.70 -5.44 -3.11
CA VAL A 97 7.74 -5.00 -4.06
C VAL A 97 8.56 -3.84 -3.48
N ILE A 98 7.91 -2.89 -2.80
CA ILE A 98 8.59 -1.76 -2.15
C ILE A 98 9.51 -2.27 -1.03
N VAL A 99 9.03 -3.14 -0.15
CA VAL A 99 9.84 -3.71 0.94
C VAL A 99 11.03 -4.49 0.39
N ALA A 100 10.83 -5.33 -0.63
CA ALA A 100 11.92 -6.09 -1.25
C ALA A 100 12.99 -5.17 -1.87
N LYS A 101 12.57 -4.05 -2.50
CA LYS A 101 13.50 -3.05 -3.03
C LYS A 101 14.28 -2.35 -1.94
N LEU A 102 13.64 -2.02 -0.81
CA LEU A 102 14.30 -1.36 0.32
C LEU A 102 15.35 -2.29 0.97
N LYS A 103 15.00 -3.55 1.22
CA LYS A 103 15.94 -4.56 1.74
C LYS A 103 17.16 -4.74 0.80
N GLY A 104 16.91 -4.87 -0.50
CA GLY A 104 18.01 -4.97 -1.48
C GLY A 104 18.84 -3.68 -1.67
N LEU A 105 18.38 -2.54 -1.18
CA LEU A 105 19.17 -1.31 -1.12
C LEU A 105 20.05 -1.28 0.13
N GLU A 106 19.57 -1.77 1.27
CA GLU A 106 20.36 -1.91 2.50
C GLU A 106 21.58 -2.81 2.30
N GLU A 107 21.40 -4.00 1.70
CA GLU A 107 22.49 -4.93 1.39
C GLU A 107 23.59 -4.29 0.54
N LYS A 108 23.19 -3.49 -0.48
CA LYS A 108 24.16 -2.78 -1.35
C LYS A 108 24.92 -1.69 -0.63
N VAL A 109 24.30 -1.04 0.36
CA VAL A 109 24.96 -0.02 1.19
C VAL A 109 25.97 -0.70 2.11
N GLU A 110 25.63 -1.84 2.73
CA GLU A 110 26.56 -2.61 3.56
C GLU A 110 27.77 -3.10 2.78
N ASP A 111 27.56 -3.65 1.57
CA ASP A 111 28.64 -4.05 0.67
C ASP A 111 29.57 -2.87 0.33
N TRP A 112 28.99 -1.70 0.03
CA TRP A 112 29.77 -0.50 -0.28
C TRP A 112 30.55 0.02 0.94
N VAL A 113 29.95 0.00 2.14
CA VAL A 113 30.62 0.41 3.37
C VAL A 113 31.75 -0.55 3.74
N SER A 114 31.54 -1.87 3.59
CA SER A 114 32.56 -2.91 3.79
C SER A 114 33.72 -2.78 2.79
N ASP A 115 33.40 -2.57 1.51
CA ASP A 115 34.41 -2.31 0.47
C ASP A 115 35.17 -1.00 0.75
N ALA A 116 34.47 0.07 1.17
CA ALA A 116 35.11 1.33 1.52
C ALA A 116 36.03 1.22 2.76
N ALA A 117 35.67 0.40 3.75
CA ALA A 117 36.46 0.18 4.97
C ALA A 117 37.70 -0.70 4.75
N SER A 118 37.71 -1.52 3.70
CA SER A 118 38.85 -2.39 3.34
C SER A 118 39.85 -1.73 2.37
N ARG A 119 39.52 -0.54 1.82
CA ARG A 119 40.43 0.22 0.97
C ARG A 119 41.60 0.80 1.79
N PRO A 120 42.86 0.59 1.38
CA PRO A 120 44.00 1.21 2.05
C PRO A 120 43.89 2.74 1.96
N PRO A 121 44.35 3.48 2.99
CA PRO A 121 44.31 4.94 2.98
C PRO A 121 44.99 5.46 1.71
N THR A 122 44.27 6.26 0.95
CA THR A 122 44.78 6.85 -0.28
C THR A 122 46.04 7.65 0.03
N ARG A 123 47.01 7.57 -0.89
CA ARG A 123 48.39 8.09 -0.79
C ARG A 123 48.50 9.58 -0.41
N ALA A 124 47.39 10.31 -0.35
CA ALA A 124 47.30 11.69 0.12
C ALA A 124 47.51 11.87 1.64
N GLN A 125 47.44 10.81 2.45
CA GLN A 125 47.68 10.90 3.91
C GLN A 125 49.13 10.59 4.36
N LYS A 126 50.04 10.26 3.44
CA LYS A 126 51.46 9.99 3.77
C LYS A 126 52.41 11.19 3.58
N ALA A 127 51.89 12.39 3.32
CA ALA A 127 52.69 13.58 3.09
C ALA A 127 52.48 14.67 4.16
N VAL A 128 52.34 14.28 5.43
CA VAL A 128 52.54 15.18 6.59
C VAL A 128 53.14 14.32 7.72
N ALA A 129 54.43 14.05 7.62
CA ALA A 129 55.27 13.59 8.73
C ALA A 129 56.56 14.41 8.68
#